data_AF-A0A4Z2BYB0-F1
#
_entry.id   AF-A0A4Z2BYB0-F1
#
_cell.length_a   1.000
_cell.length_b   1.000
_cell.length_c   1.000
_cell.angle_alpha   90.00
_cell.angle_beta   90.00
_cell.angle_gamma   90.00
#
_symmetry.space_group_name_H-M   'P 1'
#
loop_
_entity.id
_entity.type
_entity.pdbx_description
1 polymer ?
#
loop_
_entity_poly.entity_id
_entity_poly.type
_entity_poly.pdbx_seq_one_letter_code
_entity_poly.pdbx_strand_id
1 'polypeptide(L)'
;MSGTFGADLRRDKVALVLTSKTERAVELPCESGQYTSGGECCLQCPPGEGVVKKCGATQTECSQCLDSETFSENYSHTEGCSPCTLCTGLMRMETPCTDSNDAVCICDYNYFLDSISGLCEPCTVCPAGQGVDLHCEYDHDTVCEECLDNTYSDRESSLDPCLPCTICDEETETELAKCTPSSDSVCHNPLLPTYVIPTTDMDLSPPSFTNFFIPDTTECPLPNGGETTLSSSPHYLILIAVCCSILAAVVVGVVAYLVFKRWNSCKQNKQAANIRAATSNQMVTPEGEKLHSDSGISVDTQSMEEQQQQHQQARAEVQALHPQPHGQDQIVVRVDGGPPPNTPPHDV
;
A
#
# COMPACT_ATOMS: atom_id res chain seq x y z
N MET A 1 -54.39 -73.27 53.15
CA MET A 1 -53.62 -72.16 52.56
C MET A 1 -53.98 -72.08 51.08
N SER A 2 -55.24 -71.84 50.71
CA SER A 2 -56.09 -70.69 51.04
C SER A 2 -55.56 -69.41 50.36
N GLY A 3 -56.06 -69.14 49.17
CA GLY A 3 -56.13 -67.79 48.60
C GLY A 3 -57.57 -67.49 48.22
N THR A 4 -57.87 -66.23 47.91
CA THR A 4 -58.68 -65.82 46.74
C THR A 4 -58.71 -64.30 46.60
N PHE A 5 -58.75 -63.89 45.34
CA PHE A 5 -59.14 -62.62 44.74
C PHE A 5 -60.10 -61.68 45.49
N GLY A 6 -59.95 -60.38 45.19
CA GLY A 6 -60.98 -59.35 45.35
C GLY A 6 -60.55 -58.03 44.69
N ALA A 7 -61.17 -57.64 43.58
CA ALA A 7 -61.06 -56.29 43.00
C ALA A 7 -62.25 -55.43 43.49
N ASP A 8 -62.13 -54.09 43.52
CA ASP A 8 -62.90 -53.23 42.61
C ASP A 8 -62.61 -51.70 42.68
N LEU A 9 -62.90 -51.04 41.54
CA LEU A 9 -63.48 -49.71 41.29
C LEU A 9 -62.92 -48.37 41.82
N ARG A 10 -62.39 -47.60 40.85
CA ARG A 10 -62.55 -46.15 40.57
C ARG A 10 -62.34 -45.09 41.68
N ARG A 11 -61.49 -44.11 41.34
CA ARG A 11 -61.89 -42.69 41.40
C ARG A 11 -61.06 -41.81 40.46
N ASP A 12 -61.73 -41.07 39.60
CA ASP A 12 -61.13 -40.12 38.66
C ASP A 12 -60.41 -38.97 39.38
N LYS A 13 -59.22 -38.61 38.88
CA LYS A 13 -58.61 -37.30 39.10
C LYS A 13 -57.96 -36.83 37.80
N VAL A 14 -58.70 -36.01 37.05
CA VAL A 14 -58.15 -35.23 35.94
C VAL A 14 -57.19 -34.20 36.55
N ALA A 15 -55.89 -34.44 36.42
CA ALA A 15 -54.87 -33.48 36.78
C ALA A 15 -54.81 -32.40 35.69
N LEU A 16 -55.42 -31.24 35.95
CA LEU A 16 -55.28 -30.07 35.09
C LEU A 16 -53.85 -29.52 35.24
N VAL A 17 -52.93 -30.00 34.40
CA VAL A 17 -51.56 -29.49 34.35
C VAL A 17 -51.59 -28.10 33.73
N LEU A 18 -51.65 -27.07 34.57
CA LEU A 18 -51.38 -25.70 34.17
C LEU A 18 -49.89 -25.57 33.86
N THR A 19 -49.51 -25.87 32.62
CA THR A 19 -48.19 -25.54 32.10
C THR A 19 -48.07 -24.02 32.04
N SER A 20 -47.46 -23.41 33.06
CA SER A 20 -47.05 -22.02 32.98
C SER A 20 -46.01 -21.91 31.88
N LYS A 21 -46.40 -21.34 30.74
CA LYS A 21 -45.49 -20.96 29.67
C LYS A 21 -44.71 -19.73 30.14
N THR A 22 -43.71 -19.96 31.00
CA THR A 22 -42.67 -18.97 31.25
C THR A 22 -41.90 -18.78 29.96
N GLU A 23 -42.36 -17.84 29.13
CA GLU A 23 -41.55 -17.24 28.09
C GLU A 23 -40.41 -16.51 28.81
N ARG A 24 -39.33 -17.26 29.02
CA ARG A 24 -38.07 -16.73 29.50
C ARG A 24 -37.57 -15.82 28.37
N ALA A 25 -37.82 -14.52 28.51
CA ALA A 25 -37.24 -13.53 27.63
C ALA A 25 -35.75 -13.85 27.54
N VAL A 26 -35.24 -14.01 26.31
CA VAL A 26 -33.80 -14.14 26.08
C VAL A 26 -33.25 -12.74 26.36
N GLU A 27 -32.78 -12.56 27.59
CA GLU A 27 -32.03 -11.36 27.96
C GLU A 27 -30.78 -11.35 27.08
N LEU A 28 -30.80 -10.47 26.07
CA LEU A 28 -29.63 -10.26 25.21
C LEU A 28 -28.49 -9.80 26.12
N PRO A 29 -27.30 -10.41 26.05
CA PRO A 29 -26.16 -9.99 26.85
C PRO A 29 -25.90 -8.50 26.64
N CYS A 30 -25.91 -7.72 27.72
CA CYS A 30 -25.67 -6.28 27.63
C CYS A 30 -24.18 -6.03 27.38
N GLU A 31 -23.84 -5.53 26.20
CA GLU A 31 -22.46 -5.38 25.72
C GLU A 31 -21.63 -4.38 26.55
N SER A 32 -22.29 -3.36 27.12
CA SER A 32 -21.69 -2.40 28.06
C SER A 32 -21.57 -2.93 29.50
N GLY A 33 -22.16 -4.09 29.82
CA GLY A 33 -22.15 -4.70 31.15
C GLY A 33 -22.82 -3.88 32.26
N GLN A 34 -23.52 -2.79 31.93
CA GLN A 34 -24.18 -1.90 32.87
C GLN A 34 -25.61 -1.58 32.42
N TYR A 35 -26.47 -1.24 33.38
CA TYR A 35 -27.88 -0.99 33.15
C TYR A 35 -28.34 0.31 33.82
N THR A 36 -29.34 0.97 33.24
CA THR A 36 -30.03 2.09 33.89
C THR A 36 -30.82 1.62 35.11
N SER A 37 -31.25 2.56 35.96
CA SER A 37 -32.21 2.25 37.04
C SER A 37 -33.58 1.75 36.54
N GLY A 38 -33.86 1.86 35.23
CA GLY A 38 -35.02 1.28 34.57
C GLY A 38 -34.84 -0.17 34.11
N GLY A 39 -33.62 -0.72 34.21
CA GLY A 39 -33.29 -2.07 33.74
C GLY A 39 -32.94 -2.15 32.24
N GLU A 40 -32.73 -1.02 31.58
CA GLU A 40 -32.29 -0.97 30.18
C GLU A 40 -30.77 -1.05 30.12
N CYS A 41 -30.21 -1.79 29.15
CA CYS A 41 -28.76 -1.82 28.92
C CYS A 41 -28.25 -0.41 28.58
N CYS A 42 -27.09 -0.02 29.12
CA CYS A 42 -26.49 1.29 28.86
C CYS A 42 -26.01 1.40 27.41
N LEU A 43 -26.46 2.44 26.71
CA LEU A 43 -25.96 2.76 25.36
C LEU A 43 -24.50 3.20 25.42
N GLN A 44 -23.70 2.77 24.45
CA GLN A 44 -22.32 3.22 24.25
C GLN A 44 -22.29 4.30 23.17
N CYS A 45 -21.49 5.35 23.40
CA CYS A 45 -21.18 6.33 22.37
C CYS A 45 -20.30 5.67 21.30
N PRO A 46 -20.57 5.88 20.00
CA PRO A 46 -19.74 5.35 18.91
C PRO A 46 -18.40 6.09 18.82
N PRO A 47 -17.42 5.53 18.08
CA PRO A 47 -16.23 6.29 17.70
C PRO A 47 -16.61 7.60 16.99
N GLY A 48 -15.89 8.68 17.27
CA GLY A 48 -16.30 10.05 16.91
C GLY A 48 -17.11 10.78 18.00
N GLU A 49 -17.67 10.05 18.97
CA GLU A 49 -18.45 10.62 20.08
C GLU A 49 -17.92 10.16 21.46
N GLY A 50 -17.96 11.07 22.42
CA GLY A 50 -17.56 10.83 23.81
C GLY A 50 -18.71 11.05 24.79
N VAL A 51 -18.63 10.38 25.95
CA VAL A 51 -19.64 10.47 27.01
C VAL A 51 -19.56 11.81 27.75
N VAL A 52 -20.64 12.60 27.65
CA VAL A 52 -20.86 13.81 28.46
C VAL A 52 -21.51 13.45 29.79
N LYS A 53 -22.44 12.49 29.77
CA LYS A 53 -23.18 12.03 30.95
C LYS A 53 -23.22 10.51 30.99
N LYS A 54 -22.70 9.95 32.07
CA LYS A 54 -22.67 8.50 32.28
C LYS A 54 -24.07 7.93 32.52
N CYS A 55 -24.27 6.70 32.06
CA CYS A 55 -25.47 5.92 32.33
C CYS A 55 -25.76 5.81 33.85
N GLY A 56 -27.03 5.78 34.23
CA GLY A 56 -27.46 5.66 35.62
C GLY A 56 -28.98 5.79 35.76
N ALA A 57 -29.45 6.92 36.29
CA ALA A 57 -30.90 7.21 36.33
C ALA A 57 -31.49 7.47 34.93
N THR A 58 -30.65 7.90 33.98
CA THR A 58 -30.96 8.05 32.55
C THR A 58 -29.95 7.25 31.73
N GLN A 59 -30.24 7.09 30.44
CA GLN A 59 -29.24 6.60 29.48
C GLN A 59 -28.01 7.52 29.39
N THR A 60 -26.95 6.99 28.79
CA THR A 60 -25.73 7.70 28.40
C THR A 60 -26.06 8.87 27.47
N GLU A 61 -25.37 9.99 27.64
CA GLU A 61 -25.46 11.17 26.76
C GLU A 61 -24.11 11.39 26.08
N CYS A 62 -24.11 11.41 24.76
CA CYS A 62 -22.93 11.48 23.90
C CYS A 62 -22.82 12.84 23.20
N SER A 63 -21.60 13.29 22.92
CA SER A 63 -21.33 14.45 22.06
C SER A 63 -20.18 14.15 21.12
N GLN A 64 -20.22 14.73 19.92
CA GLN A 64 -19.11 14.68 18.97
C GLN A 64 -17.83 15.23 19.59
N CYS A 65 -16.72 14.56 19.29
CA CYS A 65 -15.39 15.03 19.63
C CYS A 65 -14.99 16.18 18.70
N LEU A 66 -14.18 17.11 19.22
CA LEU A 66 -13.70 18.26 18.47
C LEU A 66 -12.53 17.83 17.57
N ASP A 67 -12.76 17.82 16.26
CA ASP A 67 -11.78 17.45 15.23
C ASP A 67 -10.44 18.17 15.42
N SER A 68 -9.34 17.44 15.25
CA SER A 68 -7.95 17.86 15.53
C SER A 68 -7.58 18.24 16.99
N GLU A 69 -8.54 18.32 17.93
CA GLU A 69 -8.27 18.58 19.35
C GLU A 69 -8.53 17.37 20.27
N THR A 70 -9.56 16.58 19.96
CA THR A 70 -9.98 15.41 20.75
C THR A 70 -10.55 14.29 19.89
N PHE A 71 -10.41 13.04 20.35
CA PHE A 71 -10.86 11.84 19.65
C PHE A 71 -11.59 10.84 20.57
N SER A 72 -12.29 9.88 19.97
CA SER A 72 -12.87 8.70 20.62
C SER A 72 -12.85 7.51 19.65
N GLU A 73 -12.03 6.50 19.93
CA GLU A 73 -11.78 5.35 19.03
C GLU A 73 -12.71 4.16 19.24
N ASN A 74 -13.30 4.02 20.43
CA ASN A 74 -13.96 2.80 20.87
C ASN A 74 -15.37 3.07 21.40
N TYR A 75 -16.25 2.08 21.28
CA TYR A 75 -17.60 2.16 21.84
C TYR A 75 -17.56 2.21 23.37
N SER A 76 -17.90 3.36 23.96
CA SER A 76 -17.80 3.58 25.42
C SER A 76 -19.05 4.23 26.00
N HIS A 77 -19.54 3.72 27.13
CA HIS A 77 -20.60 4.32 27.95
C HIS A 77 -20.03 5.02 29.20
N THR A 78 -18.70 5.05 29.35
CA THR A 78 -18.02 5.64 30.52
C THR A 78 -16.94 6.68 30.22
N GLU A 79 -16.39 6.72 29.01
CA GLU A 79 -15.26 7.58 28.64
C GLU A 79 -15.68 8.75 27.75
N GLY A 80 -15.12 9.92 28.01
CA GLY A 80 -15.31 11.11 27.17
C GLY A 80 -14.32 11.13 26.01
N CYS A 81 -14.40 12.16 25.17
CA CYS A 81 -13.38 12.42 24.16
C CYS A 81 -12.02 12.66 24.86
N SER A 82 -10.99 11.96 24.39
CA SER A 82 -9.60 12.12 24.86
C SER A 82 -8.90 13.21 24.06
N PRO A 83 -7.97 13.98 24.65
CA PRO A 83 -7.17 14.94 23.88
C PRO A 83 -6.24 14.22 22.90
N CYS A 84 -6.10 14.75 21.68
CA CYS A 84 -5.17 14.22 20.69
C CYS A 84 -3.72 14.23 21.18
N THR A 85 -2.97 13.19 20.83
CA THR A 85 -1.52 13.13 20.99
C THR A 85 -0.85 14.19 20.10
N LEU A 86 0.12 14.90 20.68
CA LEU A 86 0.91 15.91 19.97
C LEU A 86 2.30 15.36 19.66
N CYS A 87 2.61 15.18 18.37
CA CYS A 87 3.94 14.82 17.92
C CYS A 87 4.92 15.97 18.25
N THR A 88 5.94 15.69 19.05
CA THR A 88 6.90 16.69 19.56
C THR A 88 8.31 16.13 19.54
N GLY A 89 9.32 17.02 19.61
CA GLY A 89 10.73 16.62 19.53
C GLY A 89 11.14 16.26 18.10
N LEU A 90 11.65 15.04 17.91
CA LEU A 90 12.12 14.50 16.62
C LEU A 90 11.08 13.58 15.96
N MET A 91 9.80 13.86 16.20
CA MET A 91 8.68 13.07 15.71
C MET A 91 7.79 13.90 14.79
N ARG A 92 7.36 13.30 13.68
CA ARG A 92 6.35 13.84 12.77
C ARG A 92 5.03 13.06 12.87
N MET A 93 3.97 13.68 12.39
CA MET A 93 2.66 13.08 12.24
C MET A 93 2.64 12.21 10.97
N GLU A 94 2.25 10.95 11.08
CA GLU A 94 1.98 10.06 9.93
C GLU A 94 0.50 10.07 9.59
N THR A 95 -0.37 9.93 10.59
CA THR A 95 -1.82 10.15 10.45
C THR A 95 -2.28 11.30 11.33
N PRO A 96 -3.13 12.22 10.82
CA PRO A 96 -3.69 13.28 11.63
C PRO A 96 -4.72 12.74 12.63
N CYS A 97 -4.83 13.40 13.78
CA CYS A 97 -5.93 13.15 14.71
C CYS A 97 -7.25 13.54 14.07
N THR A 98 -8.27 12.69 14.19
CA THR A 98 -9.65 12.97 13.81
C THR A 98 -10.55 12.87 15.04
N ASP A 99 -11.84 13.19 14.91
CA ASP A 99 -12.85 12.91 15.94
C ASP A 99 -12.86 11.44 16.46
N SER A 100 -12.35 10.52 15.65
CA SER A 100 -12.52 9.07 15.76
C SER A 100 -11.20 8.28 15.89
N ASN A 101 -10.03 8.90 15.72
CA ASN A 101 -8.72 8.26 15.82
C ASN A 101 -7.68 9.25 16.34
N ASP A 102 -6.73 8.80 17.15
CA ASP A 102 -5.61 9.64 17.58
C ASP A 102 -4.63 9.95 16.43
N ALA A 103 -3.77 10.95 16.63
CA ALA A 103 -2.62 11.18 15.77
C ALA A 103 -1.57 10.08 15.98
N VAL A 104 -1.12 9.43 14.88
CA VAL A 104 0.03 8.51 14.93
C VAL A 104 1.30 9.32 14.70
N CYS A 105 2.16 9.32 15.72
CA CYS A 105 3.48 9.96 15.67
C CYS A 105 4.58 8.93 15.41
N ILE A 106 5.45 9.23 14.45
CA ILE A 106 6.63 8.43 14.10
C ILE A 106 7.86 9.34 14.04
N CYS A 107 9.07 8.79 13.88
CA CYS A 107 10.26 9.62 13.75
C CYS A 107 10.24 10.49 12.48
N ASP A 108 10.78 11.71 12.59
CA ASP A 108 10.83 12.68 11.49
C ASP A 108 11.82 12.24 10.40
N TYR A 109 11.79 12.89 9.24
CA TYR A 109 12.67 12.56 8.12
C TYR A 109 14.15 12.63 8.52
N ASN A 110 14.92 11.61 8.15
CA ASN A 110 16.31 11.38 8.57
C ASN A 110 16.47 11.01 10.06
N TYR A 111 15.42 10.49 10.70
CA TYR A 111 15.48 9.83 12.01
C TYR A 111 14.73 8.51 11.99
N PHE A 112 15.22 7.52 12.75
CA PHE A 112 14.59 6.23 12.98
C PHE A 112 14.36 5.99 14.48
N LEU A 113 13.40 5.13 14.83
CA LEU A 113 13.16 4.75 16.22
C LEU A 113 14.16 3.68 16.66
N ASP A 114 15.16 4.05 17.46
CA ASP A 114 16.08 3.07 18.03
C ASP A 114 15.38 2.20 19.08
N SER A 115 15.41 0.89 18.86
CA SER A 115 14.81 -0.12 19.72
C SER A 115 15.42 -0.23 21.12
N ILE A 116 16.64 0.29 21.34
CA ILE A 116 17.38 0.17 22.61
C ILE A 116 17.07 1.36 23.54
N SER A 117 17.12 2.58 22.99
CA SER A 117 16.83 3.83 23.70
C SER A 117 15.32 4.13 23.75
N GLY A 118 14.55 3.65 22.78
CA GLY A 118 13.14 4.01 22.60
C GLY A 118 12.93 5.46 22.13
N LEU A 119 13.95 6.05 21.49
CA LEU A 119 13.97 7.44 21.03
C LEU A 119 14.27 7.50 19.52
N CYS A 120 13.91 8.62 18.90
CA CYS A 120 14.28 8.88 17.51
C CYS A 120 15.75 9.32 17.44
N GLU A 121 16.59 8.52 16.78
CA GLU A 121 18.01 8.80 16.54
C GLU A 121 18.25 9.16 15.07
N PRO A 122 19.24 10.00 14.73
CA PRO A 122 19.51 10.41 13.36
C PRO A 122 20.01 9.22 12.54
N CYS A 123 19.53 9.10 11.31
CA CYS A 123 19.95 8.03 10.40
C CYS A 123 21.46 8.06 10.12
N THR A 124 22.08 6.88 10.05
CA THR A 124 23.45 6.69 9.62
C THR A 124 23.63 7.18 8.17
N VAL A 125 24.73 7.89 7.93
CA VAL A 125 25.17 8.31 6.60
C VAL A 125 26.28 7.37 6.15
N CYS A 126 26.13 6.75 4.98
CA CYS A 126 27.15 5.86 4.44
C CYS A 126 28.34 6.67 3.95
N PRO A 127 29.58 6.37 4.39
CA PRO A 127 30.78 7.09 3.99
C PRO A 127 31.21 6.74 2.56
N ALA A 128 32.07 7.57 1.96
CA ALA A 128 32.70 7.24 0.68
C ALA A 128 33.42 5.88 0.74
N GLY A 129 33.23 5.03 -0.27
CA GLY A 129 33.57 3.60 -0.20
C GLY A 129 32.39 2.68 0.12
N GLN A 130 31.28 3.24 0.63
CA GLN A 130 30.05 2.52 0.96
C GLN A 130 28.83 3.17 0.30
N GLY A 131 27.83 2.35 0.02
CA GLY A 131 26.54 2.77 -0.53
C GLY A 131 25.38 2.30 0.35
N VAL A 132 24.21 2.88 0.13
CA VAL A 132 22.97 2.49 0.82
C VAL A 132 22.40 1.20 0.21
N ASP A 133 22.35 0.13 1.00
CA ASP A 133 21.61 -1.10 0.69
C ASP A 133 20.14 -0.95 1.10
N LEU A 134 19.91 -0.52 2.36
CA LEU A 134 18.58 -0.22 2.89
C LEU A 134 18.50 1.25 3.32
N HIS A 135 17.53 1.97 2.79
CA HIS A 135 17.26 3.36 3.18
C HIS A 135 16.72 3.42 4.60
N CYS A 136 17.07 4.46 5.34
CA CYS A 136 16.47 4.72 6.65
C CYS A 136 14.97 5.02 6.53
N GLU A 137 14.16 4.36 7.36
CA GLU A 137 12.76 4.70 7.58
C GLU A 137 12.51 5.04 9.05
N TYR A 138 11.25 5.29 9.42
CA TYR A 138 10.89 5.74 10.75
C TYR A 138 11.10 4.69 11.86
N ASP A 139 11.29 3.42 11.49
CA ASP A 139 11.43 2.27 12.39
C ASP A 139 12.78 1.53 12.27
N HIS A 140 13.64 1.89 11.31
CA HIS A 140 14.97 1.29 11.14
C HIS A 140 15.98 2.24 10.49
N ASP A 141 17.25 2.08 10.88
CA ASP A 141 18.38 2.87 10.39
C ASP A 141 18.79 2.51 8.95
N THR A 142 19.54 3.40 8.29
CA THR A 142 20.25 3.12 7.05
C THR A 142 21.17 1.90 7.21
N VAL A 143 21.11 0.96 6.26
CA VAL A 143 22.11 -0.13 6.15
C VAL A 143 23.06 0.22 5.02
N CYS A 144 24.35 0.32 5.35
CA CYS A 144 25.43 0.59 4.41
C CYS A 144 26.15 -0.70 4.01
N GLU A 145 26.41 -0.88 2.71
CA GLU A 145 27.26 -1.93 2.17
C GLU A 145 28.57 -1.38 1.60
N GLU A 146 29.63 -2.20 1.56
CA GLU A 146 30.89 -1.83 0.89
C GLU A 146 30.74 -1.95 -0.64
N CYS A 147 31.22 -0.95 -1.39
CA CYS A 147 31.14 -1.01 -2.84
C CYS A 147 32.14 -2.02 -3.42
N LEU A 148 31.61 -3.11 -3.98
CA LEU A 148 32.37 -4.21 -4.60
C LEU A 148 32.16 -4.22 -6.13
N ASP A 149 32.89 -5.08 -6.84
CA ASP A 149 32.64 -5.49 -8.24
C ASP A 149 32.28 -4.36 -9.23
N ASN A 150 33.26 -3.52 -9.56
CA ASN A 150 33.09 -2.39 -10.49
C ASN A 150 31.97 -1.41 -10.09
N THR A 151 31.83 -1.15 -8.79
CA THR A 151 31.03 -0.03 -8.25
C THR A 151 31.85 0.87 -7.32
N TYR A 152 31.36 2.09 -7.10
CA TYR A 152 31.97 3.09 -6.23
C TYR A 152 30.96 4.02 -5.55
N SER A 153 31.38 4.69 -4.49
CA SER A 153 30.69 5.81 -3.84
C SER A 153 31.70 6.90 -3.47
N ASP A 154 31.64 8.05 -4.12
CA ASP A 154 32.65 9.13 -4.02
C ASP A 154 32.42 10.11 -2.85
N ARG A 155 31.32 9.94 -2.11
CA ARG A 155 30.83 10.90 -1.10
C ARG A 155 30.09 10.21 0.04
N GLU A 156 29.84 10.99 1.08
CA GLU A 156 28.95 10.59 2.17
C GLU A 156 27.48 10.77 1.71
N SER A 157 26.63 9.74 1.85
CA SER A 157 25.21 9.79 1.47
C SER A 157 24.32 8.89 2.34
N SER A 158 23.08 9.33 2.57
CA SER A 158 22.02 8.54 3.22
C SER A 158 20.98 8.00 2.25
N LEU A 159 21.18 8.20 0.94
CA LEU A 159 20.25 7.76 -0.13
C LEU A 159 20.94 7.04 -1.29
N ASP A 160 22.20 7.36 -1.59
CA ASP A 160 22.85 6.86 -2.81
C ASP A 160 23.40 5.42 -2.61
N PRO A 161 22.98 4.44 -3.44
CA PRO A 161 23.62 3.12 -3.47
C PRO A 161 24.98 3.19 -4.18
N CYS A 162 25.75 2.10 -4.14
CA CYS A 162 27.00 2.00 -4.89
C CYS A 162 26.74 2.16 -6.40
N LEU A 163 27.40 3.14 -7.01
CA LEU A 163 27.23 3.50 -8.42
C LEU A 163 28.14 2.65 -9.32
N PRO A 164 27.68 2.20 -10.49
CA PRO A 164 28.54 1.45 -11.41
C PRO A 164 29.68 2.34 -11.93
N CYS A 165 30.89 1.78 -11.96
CA CYS A 165 32.04 2.46 -12.56
C CYS A 165 31.83 2.69 -14.06
N THR A 166 32.36 3.80 -14.56
CA THR A 166 32.59 4.04 -15.97
C THR A 166 33.50 2.95 -16.53
N ILE A 167 33.19 2.44 -17.73
CA ILE A 167 33.99 1.44 -18.45
C ILE A 167 34.64 2.13 -19.64
N CYS A 168 35.97 2.22 -19.65
CA CYS A 168 36.72 2.80 -20.77
C CYS A 168 36.77 1.83 -21.96
N ASP A 169 36.59 2.34 -23.17
CA ASP A 169 36.76 1.56 -24.40
C ASP A 169 38.25 1.39 -24.73
N GLU A 170 38.76 0.15 -24.67
CA GLU A 170 40.16 -0.19 -24.94
C GLU A 170 40.65 0.22 -26.35
N GLU A 171 39.75 0.38 -27.33
CA GLU A 171 40.12 0.78 -28.69
C GLU A 171 40.20 2.30 -28.89
N THR A 172 39.43 3.09 -28.12
CA THR A 172 39.28 4.55 -28.35
C THR A 172 39.65 5.43 -27.17
N GLU A 173 39.84 4.88 -25.97
CA GLU A 173 40.11 5.62 -24.74
C GLU A 173 41.29 5.03 -23.96
N THR A 174 41.95 5.87 -23.18
CA THR A 174 43.02 5.48 -22.26
C THR A 174 42.54 5.68 -20.82
N GLU A 175 42.53 4.60 -20.04
CA GLU A 175 42.25 4.66 -18.60
C GLU A 175 43.39 5.40 -17.87
N LEU A 176 43.09 6.55 -17.29
CA LEU A 176 44.03 7.35 -16.49
C LEU A 176 44.01 6.95 -15.01
N ALA A 177 42.87 6.47 -14.51
CA ALA A 177 42.68 5.98 -13.16
C ALA A 177 41.73 4.78 -13.16
N LYS A 178 42.07 3.78 -12.35
CA LYS A 178 41.23 2.59 -12.10
C LYS A 178 40.08 2.96 -11.17
N CYS A 179 38.94 2.31 -11.38
CA CYS A 179 37.88 2.40 -10.39
C CYS A 179 38.33 1.78 -9.05
N THR A 180 37.85 2.38 -7.96
CA THR A 180 38.01 1.90 -6.59
C THR A 180 36.67 2.04 -5.87
N PRO A 181 36.43 1.39 -4.72
CA PRO A 181 35.19 1.54 -3.97
C PRO A 181 34.81 3.00 -3.66
N SER A 182 35.79 3.92 -3.62
CA SER A 182 35.60 5.34 -3.32
C SER A 182 35.83 6.30 -4.51
N SER A 183 36.04 5.80 -5.73
CA SER A 183 36.28 6.65 -6.90
C SER A 183 35.99 5.95 -8.23
N ASP A 184 35.35 6.64 -9.17
CA ASP A 184 35.16 6.15 -10.53
C ASP A 184 36.50 5.87 -11.26
N SER A 185 36.43 5.10 -12.35
CA SER A 185 37.49 5.11 -13.36
C SER A 185 37.50 6.45 -14.10
N VAL A 186 38.65 6.82 -14.67
CA VAL A 186 38.79 8.06 -15.43
C VAL A 186 39.29 7.74 -16.84
N CYS A 187 38.40 7.79 -17.81
CA CYS A 187 38.71 7.54 -19.22
C CYS A 187 39.15 8.83 -19.93
N HIS A 188 40.18 8.74 -20.76
CA HIS A 188 40.63 9.84 -21.60
C HIS A 188 40.60 9.45 -23.08
N ASN A 189 39.74 10.12 -23.84
CA ASN A 189 39.65 9.95 -25.28
C ASN A 189 40.58 10.97 -26.00
N PRO A 190 41.72 10.55 -26.59
CA PRO A 190 42.65 11.46 -27.25
C PRO A 190 42.14 12.02 -28.59
N LEU A 191 41.00 11.53 -29.10
CA LEU A 191 40.37 12.00 -30.33
C LEU A 191 39.28 13.05 -30.07
N LEU A 192 38.81 13.19 -28.84
CA LEU A 192 37.91 14.29 -28.43
C LEU A 192 38.74 15.53 -28.06
N PRO A 193 38.46 16.71 -28.65
CA PRO A 193 39.16 17.93 -28.27
C PRO A 193 38.79 18.29 -26.83
N THR A 194 39.78 18.31 -25.94
CA THR A 194 39.62 18.79 -24.56
C THR A 194 39.21 20.25 -24.60
N TYR A 195 37.90 20.53 -24.43
CA TYR A 195 37.41 21.89 -24.23
C TYR A 195 37.75 22.31 -22.79
N VAL A 196 39.03 22.63 -22.58
CA VAL A 196 39.46 23.45 -21.45
C VAL A 196 38.77 24.80 -21.56
N ILE A 197 37.64 24.94 -20.86
CA ILE A 197 37.19 26.26 -20.41
C ILE A 197 38.30 26.75 -19.49
N PRO A 198 38.98 27.87 -19.80
CA PRO A 198 39.88 28.49 -18.85
C PRO A 198 39.01 29.06 -17.74
N THR A 199 38.92 28.35 -16.61
CA THR A 199 38.53 28.97 -15.34
C THR A 199 39.66 29.89 -14.93
N THR A 200 39.71 31.08 -15.53
CA THR A 200 40.53 32.18 -15.04
C THR A 200 40.14 32.46 -13.60
N ASP A 201 41.13 32.50 -12.71
CA ASP A 201 40.98 32.82 -11.30
C ASP A 201 40.01 33.99 -11.10
N MET A 202 38.86 33.71 -10.49
CA MET A 202 38.08 34.73 -9.79
C MET A 202 38.61 34.75 -8.36
N ASP A 203 39.71 35.50 -8.22
CA ASP A 203 40.45 35.71 -6.99
C ASP A 203 39.55 36.19 -5.84
N LEU A 204 39.91 35.80 -4.62
CA LEU A 204 39.14 36.07 -3.41
C LEU A 204 39.26 37.55 -3.02
N SER A 205 38.19 38.31 -3.19
CA SER A 205 38.08 39.66 -2.59
C SER A 205 36.62 40.06 -2.29
N PRO A 206 36.27 40.34 -1.02
CA PRO A 206 34.93 40.79 -0.66
C PRO A 206 34.77 42.29 -0.96
N PRO A 207 33.67 42.73 -1.62
CA PRO A 207 33.40 44.16 -1.80
C PRO A 207 32.94 44.78 -0.47
N SER A 208 33.65 45.82 -0.02
CA SER A 208 33.34 46.56 1.19
C SER A 208 32.00 47.28 1.13
N PHE A 209 31.14 47.05 2.12
CA PHE A 209 29.84 47.71 2.26
C PHE A 209 30.01 49.17 2.71
N THR A 210 29.84 50.13 1.81
CA THR A 210 29.66 51.54 2.20
C THR A 210 28.18 51.91 2.16
N ASN A 211 27.56 51.96 3.33
CA ASN A 211 26.23 52.54 3.52
C ASN A 211 26.22 54.00 3.04
N PHE A 212 25.22 54.37 2.23
CA PHE A 212 24.83 55.76 2.03
C PHE A 212 23.31 55.88 2.18
N PHE A 213 22.86 56.85 2.98
CA PHE A 213 21.51 56.94 3.53
C PHE A 213 20.84 58.26 3.10
N ILE A 214 19.60 58.18 2.56
CA ILE A 214 18.51 59.18 2.49
C ILE A 214 18.74 60.58 1.83
N PRO A 215 17.69 61.37 1.49
CA PRO A 215 16.25 61.09 1.23
C PRO A 215 15.84 61.57 -0.22
N ASP A 216 14.61 61.90 -0.66
CA ASP A 216 13.25 62.00 -0.06
C ASP A 216 12.11 61.93 -1.13
N THR A 217 10.85 61.86 -0.68
CA THR A 217 9.54 62.26 -1.30
C THR A 217 9.33 62.24 -2.84
N THR A 218 8.32 61.48 -3.29
CA THR A 218 7.07 61.98 -3.94
C THR A 218 6.00 60.87 -3.92
N GLU A 219 4.72 61.21 -3.80
CA GLU A 219 3.60 60.31 -3.46
C GLU A 219 3.01 59.49 -4.63
N CYS A 220 2.62 58.23 -4.34
CA CYS A 220 1.44 57.41 -4.77
C CYS A 220 0.86 57.46 -6.22
N PRO A 221 0.10 56.42 -6.70
CA PRO A 221 -0.40 55.22 -6.01
C PRO A 221 -0.16 53.85 -6.75
N LEU A 222 -0.56 52.76 -6.09
CA LEU A 222 -0.61 51.37 -6.59
C LEU A 222 -1.61 51.19 -7.76
N PRO A 223 -1.34 50.30 -8.72
CA PRO A 223 -2.27 49.19 -8.91
C PRO A 223 -1.63 47.80 -9.14
N ASN A 224 -2.33 46.82 -8.57
CA ASN A 224 -2.38 45.37 -8.80
C ASN A 224 -1.74 44.76 -10.08
N GLY A 225 -1.09 43.61 -9.91
CA GLY A 225 -0.99 42.54 -10.91
C GLY A 225 0.14 42.66 -11.95
N GLY A 226 1.21 41.90 -11.76
CA GLY A 226 2.30 41.74 -12.74
C GLY A 226 2.98 40.38 -12.56
N GLU A 227 2.99 39.57 -13.62
CA GLU A 227 3.43 38.17 -13.61
C GLU A 227 4.97 38.06 -13.50
N THR A 228 5.45 37.05 -12.78
CA THR A 228 6.88 36.76 -12.65
C THR A 228 7.44 36.24 -13.99
N THR A 229 8.05 37.13 -14.78
CA THR A 229 8.72 36.77 -16.03
C THR A 229 10.06 36.06 -15.78
N LEU A 230 9.99 34.77 -15.46
CA LEU A 230 11.16 33.90 -15.56
C LEU A 230 11.62 33.82 -17.02
N SER A 231 12.85 34.28 -17.26
CA SER A 231 13.54 34.17 -18.54
C SER A 231 13.66 32.70 -18.95
N SER A 232 12.79 32.27 -19.86
CA SER A 232 12.70 30.89 -20.32
C SER A 232 13.25 30.76 -21.73
N SER A 233 14.22 29.85 -21.89
CA SER A 233 14.73 29.45 -23.19
C SER A 233 13.57 29.02 -24.11
N PRO A 234 13.57 29.38 -25.41
CA PRO A 234 12.44 29.12 -26.31
C PRO A 234 12.05 27.63 -26.38
N HIS A 235 12.98 26.72 -26.11
CA HIS A 235 12.73 25.28 -26.04
C HIS A 235 11.82 24.87 -24.87
N TYR A 236 11.86 25.60 -23.74
CA TYR A 236 11.07 25.29 -22.55
C TYR A 236 9.57 25.56 -22.77
N LEU A 237 9.24 26.67 -23.43
CA LEU A 237 7.85 27.00 -23.78
C LEU A 237 7.28 26.02 -24.83
N ILE A 238 8.11 25.58 -25.78
CA ILE A 238 7.73 24.53 -26.74
C ILE A 238 7.48 23.20 -26.03
N LEU A 239 8.35 22.82 -25.07
CA LEU A 239 8.18 21.60 -24.28
C LEU A 239 6.86 21.62 -23.49
N ILE A 240 6.55 22.72 -22.80
CA ILE A 240 5.26 22.89 -22.09
C ILE A 240 4.07 22.74 -23.05
N ALA A 241 4.11 23.40 -24.21
CA ALA A 241 3.02 23.32 -25.19
C ALA A 241 2.80 21.88 -25.71
N VAL A 242 3.89 21.13 -25.94
CA VAL A 242 3.83 19.71 -26.33
C VAL A 242 3.28 18.85 -25.19
N CYS A 243 3.77 19.00 -23.96
CA CYS A 243 3.29 18.27 -22.79
C CYS A 243 1.79 18.51 -22.54
N CYS A 244 1.32 19.76 -22.56
CA CYS A 244 -0.11 20.08 -22.40
C CYS A 244 -0.97 19.45 -23.51
N SER A 245 -0.47 19.41 -24.75
CA SER A 245 -1.17 18.79 -25.88
C SER A 245 -1.28 17.27 -25.73
N ILE A 246 -0.22 16.60 -25.25
CA ILE A 246 -0.21 15.16 -24.97
C ILE A 246 -1.16 14.83 -23.81
N LEU A 247 -1.11 15.59 -22.71
CA LEU A 247 -1.99 15.40 -21.56
C LEU A 247 -3.47 15.52 -21.95
N ALA A 248 -3.82 16.53 -22.77
CA ALA A 248 -5.18 16.70 -23.28
C ALA A 248 -5.62 15.48 -24.14
N ALA A 249 -4.74 14.96 -25.00
CA ALA A 249 -5.03 13.78 -25.81
C ALA A 249 -5.23 12.51 -24.95
N VAL A 250 -4.42 12.32 -23.91
CA VAL A 250 -4.57 11.20 -22.96
C VAL A 250 -5.90 11.30 -22.20
N VAL A 251 -6.27 12.47 -21.68
CA VAL A 251 -7.54 12.68 -20.98
C VAL A 251 -8.73 12.39 -21.90
N VAL A 252 -8.72 12.89 -23.14
CA VAL A 252 -9.77 12.59 -24.14
C VAL A 252 -9.83 11.09 -24.45
N GLY A 253 -8.68 10.42 -24.58
CA GLY A 253 -8.59 8.98 -24.78
C GLY A 253 -9.18 8.17 -23.62
N VAL A 254 -8.88 8.55 -22.37
CA VAL A 254 -9.43 7.91 -21.16
C VAL A 254 -10.94 8.13 -21.07
N VAL A 255 -11.44 9.34 -21.31
CA VAL A 255 -12.88 9.62 -21.33
C VAL A 255 -13.59 8.81 -22.42
N ALA A 256 -13.03 8.76 -23.63
CA ALA A 256 -13.57 7.94 -24.72
C ALA A 256 -13.56 6.44 -24.38
N TYR A 257 -12.50 5.93 -23.74
CA TYR A 257 -12.42 4.55 -23.26
C TYR A 257 -13.47 4.26 -22.18
N LEU A 258 -13.68 5.15 -21.21
CA LEU A 258 -14.70 4.99 -20.18
C LEU A 258 -16.12 5.00 -20.77
N VAL A 259 -16.40 5.89 -21.73
CA VAL A 259 -17.67 5.92 -22.46
C VAL A 259 -17.86 4.64 -23.29
N PHE A 260 -16.83 4.18 -24.00
CA PHE A 260 -16.89 2.94 -24.80
C PHE A 260 -17.07 1.70 -23.93
N LYS A 261 -16.33 1.60 -22.81
CA LYS A 261 -16.47 0.53 -21.81
C LYS A 261 -17.88 0.51 -21.22
N ARG A 262 -18.39 1.67 -20.78
CA ARG A 262 -19.77 1.80 -20.26
C ARG A 262 -20.82 1.45 -21.31
N TRP A 263 -20.64 1.91 -22.56
CA TRP A 263 -21.52 1.57 -23.69
C TRP A 263 -21.53 0.06 -23.97
N ASN A 264 -20.35 -0.58 -23.99
CA ASN A 264 -20.23 -2.01 -24.28
C ASN A 264 -20.79 -2.87 -23.13
N SER A 265 -20.58 -2.47 -21.86
CA SER A 265 -21.23 -3.08 -20.70
C SER A 265 -22.76 -2.96 -20.77
N CYS A 266 -23.30 -1.78 -21.11
CA CYS A 266 -24.74 -1.60 -21.32
C CYS A 266 -25.26 -2.45 -22.50
N LYS A 267 -24.48 -2.60 -23.58
CA LYS A 267 -24.84 -3.42 -24.75
C LYS A 267 -24.94 -4.91 -24.39
N GLN A 268 -23.99 -5.45 -23.62
CA GLN A 268 -24.06 -6.84 -23.15
C GLN A 268 -25.19 -7.05 -22.13
N ASN A 269 -25.37 -6.13 -21.18
CA ASN A 269 -26.45 -6.24 -20.19
C ASN A 269 -27.85 -6.21 -20.84
N LYS A 270 -28.02 -5.46 -21.94
CA LYS A 270 -29.26 -5.46 -22.73
C LYS A 270 -29.55 -6.81 -23.43
N GLN A 271 -28.53 -7.59 -23.78
CA GLN A 271 -28.71 -8.95 -24.31
C GLN A 271 -29.12 -9.93 -23.20
N ALA A 272 -28.47 -9.85 -22.03
CA ALA A 272 -28.82 -10.68 -20.87
C ALA A 272 -30.27 -10.43 -20.37
N ALA A 273 -30.72 -9.16 -20.35
CA ALA A 273 -32.09 -8.81 -20.00
C ALA A 273 -33.13 -9.36 -20.98
N ASN A 274 -32.84 -9.35 -22.29
CA ASN A 274 -33.75 -9.88 -23.31
C ASN A 274 -33.89 -11.41 -23.22
N ILE A 275 -32.82 -12.13 -22.90
CA ILE A 275 -32.85 -13.57 -22.67
C ILE A 275 -33.71 -13.91 -21.43
N ARG A 276 -33.56 -13.17 -20.31
CA ARG A 276 -34.42 -13.35 -19.12
C ARG A 276 -35.90 -13.04 -19.39
N ALA A 277 -36.19 -12.02 -20.21
CA ALA A 277 -37.56 -11.68 -20.60
C ALA A 277 -38.23 -12.76 -21.48
N ALA A 278 -37.45 -13.47 -22.31
CA ALA A 278 -37.96 -14.60 -23.09
C ALA A 278 -38.35 -15.79 -22.18
N THR A 279 -37.53 -16.13 -21.18
CA THR A 279 -37.81 -17.22 -20.24
C THR A 279 -39.05 -16.96 -19.38
N SER A 280 -39.33 -15.71 -19.00
CA SER A 280 -40.48 -15.38 -18.13
C SER A 280 -41.85 -15.52 -18.79
N ASN A 281 -41.93 -15.61 -20.13
CA ASN A 281 -43.20 -15.67 -20.85
C ASN A 281 -43.69 -17.10 -21.15
N GLN A 282 -43.04 -18.12 -20.60
CA GLN A 282 -43.44 -19.53 -20.78
C GLN A 282 -43.81 -20.21 -19.45
N MET A 283 -44.70 -19.59 -18.68
CA MET A 283 -45.41 -20.24 -17.57
C MET A 283 -46.87 -20.47 -17.94
N VAL A 284 -47.20 -21.71 -18.31
CA VAL A 284 -48.58 -22.17 -18.53
C VAL A 284 -48.94 -23.14 -17.39
N THR A 285 -49.89 -22.74 -16.57
CA THR A 285 -50.74 -23.59 -15.73
C THR A 285 -52.15 -23.61 -16.36
N PRO A 286 -53.05 -24.56 -16.04
CA PRO A 286 -53.05 -25.56 -14.96
C PRO A 286 -53.18 -27.02 -15.53
N GLU A 287 -53.50 -28.12 -14.85
CA GLU A 287 -54.21 -28.45 -13.60
C GLU A 287 -53.68 -29.76 -12.98
N GLY A 288 -54.02 -30.03 -11.72
CA GLY A 288 -54.42 -31.38 -11.31
C GLY A 288 -53.38 -32.40 -10.77
N GLU A 289 -53.67 -32.86 -9.55
CA GLU A 289 -53.54 -34.27 -9.11
C GLU A 289 -52.19 -34.86 -8.63
N LYS A 290 -52.09 -34.96 -7.29
CA LYS A 290 -51.84 -36.23 -6.53
C LYS A 290 -50.41 -36.79 -6.40
N LEU A 291 -49.86 -36.67 -5.18
CA LEU A 291 -48.93 -37.57 -4.46
C LEU A 291 -47.76 -38.20 -5.24
N HIS A 292 -46.51 -37.85 -4.88
CA HIS A 292 -45.66 -38.63 -3.94
C HIS A 292 -44.31 -37.93 -3.72
N SER A 293 -43.57 -38.37 -2.71
CA SER A 293 -42.20 -37.97 -2.39
C SER A 293 -41.21 -38.24 -3.53
N ASP A 294 -40.18 -37.41 -3.71
CA ASP A 294 -38.81 -37.73 -3.23
C ASP A 294 -37.87 -36.50 -3.30
N SER A 295 -36.64 -36.70 -2.84
CA SER A 295 -35.59 -35.71 -2.59
C SER A 295 -34.95 -35.16 -3.87
N GLY A 296 -34.73 -33.84 -3.92
CA GLY A 296 -33.95 -33.18 -4.97
C GLY A 296 -32.91 -32.23 -4.36
N ILE A 297 -31.65 -32.68 -4.30
CA ILE A 297 -30.52 -31.85 -3.89
C ILE A 297 -30.02 -31.06 -5.12
N SER A 298 -30.07 -29.73 -5.06
CA SER A 298 -29.51 -28.88 -6.11
C SER A 298 -28.00 -28.74 -5.92
N VAL A 299 -27.23 -29.32 -6.85
CA VAL A 299 -25.78 -29.06 -6.94
C VAL A 299 -25.59 -27.71 -7.61
N ASP A 300 -24.84 -26.82 -6.96
CA ASP A 300 -24.59 -25.47 -7.47
C ASP A 300 -23.42 -25.47 -8.47
N THR A 301 -23.72 -25.22 -9.74
CA THR A 301 -22.78 -25.38 -10.88
C THR A 301 -21.73 -24.26 -10.98
N GLN A 302 -21.52 -23.45 -9.95
CA GLN A 302 -20.52 -22.36 -9.98
C GLN A 302 -19.14 -22.78 -9.44
N SER A 303 -19.05 -23.86 -8.66
CA SER A 303 -17.80 -24.28 -8.00
C SER A 303 -16.76 -24.95 -8.94
N MET A 304 -17.16 -25.42 -10.13
CA MET A 304 -16.30 -26.26 -10.98
C MET A 304 -15.44 -25.50 -12.01
N GLU A 305 -15.77 -24.25 -12.35
CA GLU A 305 -14.97 -23.47 -13.32
C GLU A 305 -13.74 -22.83 -12.66
N GLU A 306 -13.81 -22.40 -11.39
CA GLU A 306 -12.67 -21.81 -10.67
C GLU A 306 -11.53 -22.81 -10.42
N GLN A 307 -11.84 -24.08 -10.07
CA GLN A 307 -10.82 -25.12 -9.94
C GLN A 307 -10.13 -25.43 -11.27
N GLN A 308 -10.85 -25.35 -12.40
CA GLN A 308 -10.26 -25.62 -13.70
C GLN A 308 -9.34 -24.47 -14.16
N GLN A 309 -9.68 -23.22 -13.84
CA GLN A 309 -8.80 -22.06 -14.08
C GLN A 309 -7.51 -22.12 -13.25
N GLN A 310 -7.59 -22.39 -11.94
CA GLN A 310 -6.39 -22.54 -11.10
C GLN A 310 -5.46 -23.66 -11.60
N HIS A 311 -6.01 -24.80 -12.05
CA HIS A 311 -5.20 -25.89 -12.58
C HIS A 311 -4.55 -25.56 -13.94
N GLN A 312 -5.16 -24.70 -14.75
CA GLN A 312 -4.55 -24.18 -15.98
C GLN A 312 -3.44 -23.16 -15.71
N GLN A 313 -3.60 -22.32 -14.69
CA GLN A 313 -2.62 -21.30 -14.33
C GLN A 313 -1.36 -21.92 -13.69
N ALA A 314 -1.53 -22.88 -12.78
CA ALA A 314 -0.42 -23.66 -12.22
C ALA A 314 0.36 -24.46 -13.28
N ARG A 315 -0.31 -24.91 -14.36
CA ARG A 315 0.35 -25.60 -15.47
C ARG A 315 1.18 -24.65 -16.35
N ALA A 316 0.80 -23.37 -16.44
CA ALA A 316 1.55 -22.35 -17.18
C ALA A 316 2.85 -21.96 -16.47
N GLU A 317 2.82 -21.80 -15.14
CA GLU A 317 4.02 -21.43 -14.36
C GLU A 317 5.08 -22.55 -14.35
N VAL A 318 4.67 -23.81 -14.18
CA VAL A 318 5.60 -24.96 -14.25
C VAL A 318 6.27 -25.10 -15.63
N GLN A 319 5.62 -24.60 -16.69
CA GLN A 319 6.14 -24.66 -18.05
C GLN A 319 7.04 -23.45 -18.42
N ALA A 320 7.10 -22.42 -17.58
CA ALA A 320 8.02 -21.27 -17.74
C ALA A 320 9.42 -21.52 -17.14
N LEU A 321 9.57 -22.52 -16.25
CA LEU A 321 10.81 -22.80 -15.50
C LEU A 321 11.70 -23.90 -16.10
N HIS A 322 11.44 -24.36 -17.34
CA HIS A 322 12.27 -25.36 -18.03
C HIS A 322 12.63 -24.92 -19.46
N PRO A 323 13.81 -24.31 -19.69
CA PRO A 323 14.37 -24.19 -21.03
C PRO A 323 14.99 -25.52 -21.46
N GLN A 324 14.30 -26.29 -22.32
CA GLN A 324 14.92 -27.42 -23.01
C GLN A 324 15.71 -26.88 -24.23
N PRO A 325 16.98 -27.25 -24.46
CA PRO A 325 17.77 -26.67 -25.54
C PRO A 325 17.31 -27.16 -26.92
N HIS A 326 17.19 -26.24 -27.86
CA HIS A 326 16.81 -26.54 -29.25
C HIS A 326 17.96 -27.20 -30.02
N GLY A 327 17.61 -28.04 -31.01
CA GLY A 327 18.53 -28.97 -31.64
C GLY A 327 19.67 -28.37 -32.47
N GLN A 328 20.74 -29.17 -32.60
CA GLN A 328 21.91 -28.88 -33.43
C GLN A 328 21.61 -29.11 -34.92
N ASP A 329 21.86 -28.12 -35.76
CA ASP A 329 22.22 -28.37 -37.17
C ASP A 329 23.73 -28.64 -37.22
N GLN A 330 24.11 -29.91 -37.36
CA GLN A 330 25.53 -30.31 -37.43
C GLN A 330 25.94 -30.59 -38.88
N ILE A 331 26.79 -29.71 -39.43
CA ILE A 331 27.52 -29.96 -40.68
C ILE A 331 28.52 -31.09 -40.42
N VAL A 332 28.43 -32.16 -41.22
CA VAL A 332 29.29 -33.34 -41.10
C VAL A 332 30.70 -33.04 -41.60
N VAL A 333 31.68 -33.10 -40.69
CA VAL A 333 33.08 -33.37 -41.03
C VAL A 333 33.55 -34.55 -40.16
N ARG A 334 33.83 -35.68 -40.80
CA ARG A 334 34.46 -36.85 -40.16
C ARG A 334 35.95 -36.60 -39.96
N VAL A 335 36.46 -36.84 -38.75
CA VAL A 335 37.82 -37.34 -38.51
C VAL A 335 37.74 -38.39 -37.39
N ASP A 336 38.28 -39.58 -37.64
CA ASP A 336 38.24 -40.74 -36.74
C ASP A 336 39.33 -40.71 -35.64
N GLY A 337 39.03 -41.36 -34.50
CA GLY A 337 40.02 -42.15 -33.74
C GLY A 337 40.65 -41.54 -32.47
N GLY A 338 40.26 -42.07 -31.29
CA GLY A 338 41.12 -42.12 -30.08
C GLY A 338 42.15 -43.27 -30.15
N PRO A 339 42.89 -43.64 -29.07
CA PRO A 339 42.52 -43.56 -27.64
C PRO A 339 43.63 -42.99 -26.68
N PRO A 340 43.37 -42.87 -25.35
CA PRO A 340 44.28 -42.32 -24.32
C PRO A 340 45.07 -43.45 -23.58
N PRO A 341 45.70 -43.28 -22.38
CA PRO A 341 45.96 -42.08 -21.53
C PRO A 341 47.45 -41.92 -21.13
N ASN A 342 47.80 -40.98 -20.24
CA ASN A 342 48.86 -41.12 -19.21
C ASN A 342 48.95 -39.92 -18.22
N THR A 343 49.13 -40.25 -16.94
CA THR A 343 49.53 -39.43 -15.78
C THR A 343 50.36 -40.35 -14.85
N PRO A 344 51.17 -39.88 -13.86
CA PRO A 344 51.66 -38.53 -13.53
C PRO A 344 53.23 -38.54 -13.59
N PRO A 345 54.11 -37.96 -12.70
CA PRO A 345 54.00 -37.67 -11.26
C PRO A 345 54.30 -36.21 -10.82
N HIS A 346 54.09 -35.98 -9.51
CA HIS A 346 54.69 -34.89 -8.72
C HIS A 346 56.23 -34.85 -8.83
N ASP A 347 56.85 -33.67 -8.69
CA ASP A 347 57.78 -33.41 -7.58
C ASP A 347 58.15 -31.91 -7.43
N VAL A 348 58.44 -31.52 -6.16
CA VAL A 348 58.95 -30.23 -5.63
C VAL A 348 58.08 -28.97 -5.81
#